data_AF-A0A1V0BI57-F1
#
_entry.id   AF-A0A1V0BI57-F1
#
_cell.length_a   1.000
_cell.length_b   1.000
_cell.length_c   1.000
_cell.angle_alpha   90.00
_cell.angle_beta   90.00
_cell.angle_gamma   90.00
#
_symmetry.space_group_name_H-M   'P 1'
#
loop_
_entity.id
_entity.type
_entity.pdbx_description
1 polymer ?
#
loop_
_entity_poly.entity_id
_entity_poly.type
_entity_poly.pdbx_seq_one_letter_code
_entity_poly.pdbx_strand_id
1 'polypeptide(L)'
;MKNQELQALAAMKTEVSAMTLPCILKRLQREKALVEDELNQMPADSWFNVRGRELMNREQELFTTLRVLEGLAAAPMQVTQITEPAN
;
A
#
# COMPACT_ATOMS: atom_id res chain seq x y z
N MET A 1 31.58 10.77 22.25
CA MET A 1 31.40 10.53 20.80
C MET A 1 30.71 9.19 20.49
N LYS A 2 31.17 8.03 21.00
CA LYS A 2 30.51 6.71 20.77
C LYS A 2 29.01 6.63 21.09
N ASN A 3 28.53 7.37 22.09
CA ASN A 3 27.12 7.33 22.52
C ASN A 3 26.18 8.10 21.57
N GLN A 4 26.69 9.14 20.89
CA GLN A 4 25.94 9.90 19.88
C GLN A 4 25.83 9.11 18.57
N GLU A 5 26.87 8.35 18.20
CA GLU A 5 26.83 7.45 17.04
C GLU A 5 25.81 6.31 17.21
N LEU A 6 25.71 5.73 18.41
CA LEU A 6 24.70 4.73 18.74
C LEU A 6 23.27 5.29 18.73
N GLN A 7 23.09 6.52 19.21
CA GLN A 7 21.79 7.21 19.16
C GLN A 7 21.39 7.58 17.74
N ALA A 8 22.33 8.04 16.90
CA ALA A 8 22.09 8.31 15.49
C ALA A 8 21.73 7.00 14.74
N LEU A 9 22.45 5.90 15.00
CA LEU A 9 22.15 4.61 14.39
C LEU A 9 20.77 4.05 14.81
N ALA A 10 20.37 4.29 16.06
CA ALA A 10 19.05 3.92 16.57
C ALA A 10 17.93 4.80 16.00
N ALA A 11 18.15 6.11 15.85
CA ALA A 11 17.22 7.03 15.20
C ALA A 11 17.03 6.66 13.71
N MET A 12 18.13 6.38 12.99
CA MET A 12 18.08 5.90 11.61
C MET A 12 17.36 4.55 11.48
N LYS A 13 17.53 3.62 12.44
CA LYS A 13 16.76 2.37 12.47
C LYS A 13 15.26 2.58 12.73
N THR A 14 14.91 3.63 13.47
CA THR A 14 13.52 3.95 13.82
C THR A 14 12.80 4.66 12.67
N GLU A 15 13.51 5.50 11.92
CA GLU A 15 13.00 6.16 10.71
C GLU A 15 12.81 5.19 9.53
N VAL A 16 13.56 4.07 9.51
CA VAL A 16 13.38 2.95 8.56
C VAL A 16 12.32 1.94 9.07
N SER A 17 11.38 2.37 9.91
CA SER A 17 10.14 1.63 10.16
C SER A 17 9.00 2.09 9.23
N ALA A 18 9.34 2.67 8.09
CA ALA A 18 8.40 2.87 7.00
C ALA A 18 7.98 1.48 6.48
N MET A 19 6.68 1.17 6.52
CA MET A 19 6.17 -0.04 5.87
C MET A 19 6.65 -0.04 4.41
N THR A 20 7.43 -1.05 4.04
CA THR A 20 7.89 -1.21 2.66
C THR A 20 6.69 -1.50 1.75
N LEU A 21 6.82 -1.19 0.46
CA LEU A 21 5.77 -1.44 -0.53
C LEU A 21 5.24 -2.89 -0.48
N PRO A 22 6.07 -3.94 -0.35
CA PRO A 22 5.58 -5.31 -0.16
C PRO A 22 4.70 -5.50 1.10
N CYS A 23 5.06 -4.87 2.22
CA CYS A 23 4.27 -4.92 3.45
C CYS A 23 2.91 -4.22 3.27
N ILE A 24 2.87 -3.09 2.54
CA ILE A 24 1.64 -2.37 2.23
C ILE A 24 0.74 -3.23 1.34
N LEU A 25 1.29 -3.79 0.26
CA LEU A 25 0.56 -4.68 -0.65
C LEU A 25 -0.07 -5.86 0.10
N LYS A 26 0.72 -6.56 0.94
CA LYS A 26 0.21 -7.70 1.72
C LYS A 26 -0.92 -7.30 2.67
N ARG A 27 -0.81 -6.13 3.31
CA ARG A 27 -1.86 -5.61 4.20
C ARG A 27 -3.15 -5.31 3.44
N LEU A 28 -3.05 -4.61 2.31
CA LEU A 28 -4.19 -4.24 1.48
C LEU A 28 -4.86 -5.46 0.84
N GLN A 29 -4.08 -6.46 0.40
CA GLN A 29 -4.62 -7.74 -0.11
C GLN A 29 -5.42 -8.47 0.97
N ARG A 30 -4.93 -8.50 2.22
CA ARG A 30 -5.66 -9.09 3.34
C ARG A 30 -6.96 -8.34 3.61
N GLU A 31 -6.92 -7.01 3.59
CA GLU A 31 -8.11 -6.19 3.80
C GLU A 31 -9.16 -6.44 2.70
N LYS A 32 -8.74 -6.48 1.43
CA LYS A 32 -9.61 -6.77 0.30
C LYS A 32 -10.30 -8.13 0.47
N ALA A 33 -9.56 -9.16 0.87
CA ALA A 33 -10.13 -10.48 1.11
C ALA A 33 -11.20 -10.48 2.21
N LEU A 34 -11.03 -9.70 3.27
CA LEU A 34 -12.03 -9.57 4.35
C LEU A 34 -13.30 -8.86 3.87
N VAL A 35 -13.14 -7.77 3.09
CA VAL A 35 -14.28 -7.04 2.52
C VAL A 35 -15.05 -7.91 1.53
N GLU A 36 -14.37 -8.66 0.67
CA GLU A 36 -15.00 -9.60 -0.26
C GLU A 36 -15.72 -10.72 0.47
N ASP A 37 -15.15 -11.28 1.53
CA ASP A 37 -15.81 -12.30 2.35
C ASP A 37 -17.09 -11.76 3.00
N GLU A 38 -17.04 -10.54 3.56
CA GLU A 38 -18.23 -9.91 4.14
C GLU A 38 -19.32 -9.63 3.09
N LEU A 39 -18.95 -9.14 1.90
CA LEU A 39 -19.89 -8.95 0.79
C LEU A 39 -20.52 -10.27 0.33
N ASN A 40 -19.74 -11.34 0.25
CA ASN A 40 -20.20 -12.66 -0.18
C ASN A 40 -21.16 -13.31 0.84
N GLN A 41 -20.98 -13.02 2.13
CA GLN A 41 -21.86 -13.49 3.19
C GLN A 41 -23.09 -12.59 3.39
N MET A 42 -23.11 -11.40 2.77
CA MET A 42 -24.20 -10.45 2.93
C MET A 42 -25.46 -10.90 2.17
N PRO A 43 -26.62 -10.92 2.83
CA PRO A 43 -27.91 -11.13 2.17
C PRO A 43 -28.13 -10.14 1.02
N ALA A 44 -28.70 -10.60 -0.10
CA ALA A 44 -28.84 -9.79 -1.31
C ALA A 44 -29.70 -8.52 -1.13
N ASP A 45 -30.69 -8.58 -0.24
CA ASP A 45 -31.53 -7.44 0.14
C ASP A 45 -30.75 -6.36 0.92
N SER A 46 -29.65 -6.75 1.56
CA SER A 46 -28.78 -5.86 2.34
C SER A 46 -27.71 -5.15 1.49
N TRP A 47 -27.48 -5.56 0.25
CA TRP A 47 -26.49 -4.92 -0.64
C TRP A 47 -26.77 -3.44 -0.87
N PHE A 48 -28.04 -3.05 -0.90
CA PHE A 48 -28.46 -1.68 -1.17
C PHE A 48 -28.59 -0.83 0.09
N ASN A 49 -28.33 -1.37 1.28
CA ASN A 49 -28.34 -0.58 2.51
C ASN A 49 -27.02 0.20 2.67
N VAL A 50 -26.89 0.98 3.74
CA VAL A 50 -25.69 1.80 3.99
C VAL A 50 -24.43 0.93 4.06
N ARG A 51 -24.49 -0.18 4.81
CA ARG A 51 -23.34 -1.08 5.00
C ARG A 51 -22.94 -1.76 3.69
N GLY A 52 -23.90 -2.25 2.90
CA GLY A 52 -23.63 -2.87 1.61
C GLY A 52 -22.92 -1.91 0.65
N ARG A 53 -23.38 -0.65 0.57
CA ARG A 53 -22.73 0.38 -0.25
C ARG A 53 -21.33 0.74 0.25
N GLU A 54 -21.13 0.86 1.56
CA GLU A 54 -19.81 1.12 2.14
C GLU A 54 -18.81 0.02 1.81
N LEU A 55 -19.23 -1.25 1.90
CA LEU A 55 -18.37 -2.38 1.56
C LEU A 55 -18.05 -2.43 0.07
N MET A 56 -19.02 -2.20 -0.82
CA MET A 56 -18.77 -2.15 -2.26
C MET A 56 -17.83 -1.01 -2.64
N ASN A 57 -18.01 0.18 -2.06
CA ASN A 57 -17.09 1.30 -2.26
C ASN A 57 -15.69 0.94 -1.77
N ARG A 58 -15.58 0.30 -0.61
CA ARG A 58 -14.29 -0.09 -0.05
C ARG A 58 -13.60 -1.16 -0.91
N GLU A 59 -14.35 -2.13 -1.43
CA GLU A 59 -13.84 -3.12 -2.37
C GLU A 59 -13.25 -2.44 -3.62
N GLN A 60 -13.98 -1.50 -4.21
CA GLN A 60 -13.55 -0.76 -5.40
C GLN A 60 -12.29 0.08 -5.14
N GLU A 61 -12.22 0.75 -3.99
CA GLU A 61 -11.02 1.50 -3.56
C GLU A 61 -9.81 0.59 -3.42
N LEU A 62 -9.98 -0.56 -2.76
CA LEU A 62 -8.91 -1.53 -2.54
C LEU A 62 -8.44 -2.15 -3.85
N PHE A 63 -9.36 -2.53 -4.74
CA PHE A 63 -9.03 -3.03 -6.08
C PHE A 63 -8.19 -2.02 -6.87
N THR A 64 -8.63 -0.76 -6.90
CA THR A 64 -7.94 0.30 -7.65
C THR A 64 -6.56 0.57 -7.07
N THR A 65 -6.47 0.68 -5.74
CA THR A 65 -5.21 0.95 -5.04
C THR A 65 -4.20 -0.18 -5.26
N LEU A 66 -4.62 -1.44 -5.10
CA LEU A 66 -3.76 -2.59 -5.32
C LEU A 66 -3.23 -2.63 -6.75
N ARG A 67 -4.10 -2.41 -7.75
CA ARG A 67 -3.69 -2.42 -9.16
C ARG A 67 -2.64 -1.35 -9.48
N VAL A 68 -2.78 -0.15 -8.89
CA VAL A 68 -1.78 0.92 -9.05
C VAL A 68 -0.46 0.54 -8.38
N LEU A 69 -0.50 0.07 -7.13
CA LEU A 69 0.71 -0.28 -6.38
C LEU A 69 1.45 -1.48 -6.99
N GLU A 70 0.74 -2.48 -7.49
CA GLU A 70 1.31 -3.62 -8.23
C GLU A 70 1.94 -3.15 -9.55
N GLY A 71 1.28 -2.22 -10.26
CA GLY A 71 1.84 -1.59 -11.46
C GLY A 71 3.14 -0.83 -11.18
N LEU A 72 3.18 -0.07 -10.09
CA LEU A 72 4.39 0.65 -9.65
C LEU A 72 5.51 -0.31 -9.22
N ALA A 73 5.18 -1.43 -8.59
CA ALA A 73 6.15 -2.45 -8.21
C ALA A 73 6.73 -3.20 -9.43
N ALA A 74 5.93 -3.35 -10.50
CA ALA A 74 6.33 -4.04 -11.73
C ALA A 74 7.04 -3.13 -12.75
N ALA A 75 6.87 -1.80 -12.66
CA ALA A 75 7.50 -0.87 -13.57
C ALA A 75 9.02 -0.81 -13.34
N PRO A 76 9.86 -1.02 -14.39
CA PRO A 76 11.29 -0.76 -14.26
C PRO A 76 11.49 0.72 -13.96
N MET A 77 12.17 1.03 -12.86
CA MET A 77 12.64 2.39 -12.56
C MET A 77 13.56 2.85 -13.69
N GLN A 78 13.01 3.52 -14.71
CA GLN A 78 13.82 4.26 -15.66
C GLN A 78 14.34 5.50 -14.94
N VAL A 79 15.52 5.36 -14.32
CA VAL A 79 16.30 6.50 -13.88
C VAL A 79 16.89 7.12 -15.14
N THR A 80 16.21 8.11 -15.70
CA THR A 80 16.78 8.93 -16.77
C THR A 80 17.93 9.73 -16.14
N GLN A 81 19.17 9.25 -16.30
CA GLN A 81 20.33 10.08 -16.03
C GLN A 81 20.30 11.25 -17.01
N ILE A 82 20.08 12.44 -16.48
CA ILE A 82 20.27 13.69 -17.22
C ILE A 82 21.79 13.80 -17.41
N THR A 83 22.32 13.31 -18.52
CA THR A 83 23.68 13.65 -18.93
C THR A 83 23.64 15.09 -19.42
N GLU A 84 24.12 16.03 -18.59
CA GLU A 84 24.43 17.39 -19.04
C GLU A 84 25.38 17.30 -20.24
N PRO A 85 25.14 18.04 -21.35
CA PRO A 85 26.09 18.12 -22.44
C PRO A 85 27.32 18.89 -21.95
N ALA A 86 28.49 18.26 -22.06
CA ALA A 86 29.77 18.91 -21.79
C ALA A 86 29.96 20.08 -22.79
N ASN A 87 30.11 21.28 -22.26
CA ASN A 87 30.70 22.44 -22.94
C ASN A 87 32.17 22.57 -22.57
#